data_AF-A0AAV0E8Q1-F1
#
_entry.id   AF-A0AAV0E8Q1-F1
#
_cell.length_a   1.000
_cell.length_b   1.000
_cell.length_c   1.000
_cell.angle_alpha   90.00
_cell.angle_beta   90.00
_cell.angle_gamma   90.00
#
_symmetry.space_group_name_H-M   'P 1'
#
loop_
_entity.id
_entity.type
_entity.pdbx_description
1 polymer ?
#
loop_
_entity_poly.entity_id
_entity_poly.type
_entity_poly.pdbx_seq_one_letter_code
_entity_poly.pdbx_strand_id
1 'polypeptide(L)'
;MALFTSLSLTRTVTPTSLSTSSRIFNDHVKLRSSSSSFSGCRQLPLSGMPLFGHCEKQFVVYAKRLSGLEEALRMKRERELKGSNSTKRRAPLKRGRVSPKLLVPDHIMKPPYVGTSELPEIGNEHQIHDAEGISRMRAAGELAARVLEYAGTLVRPSVTTNEIDEAVHQMIIDAGAYPSPLGYGGFPKSVCTSVNECMCHGIPDSRQLQDGDIINIDVTVYLNGYHGDTSKTFLCGNVSEPVKQLVKLFYDR
;
A
#
# COMPACT_ATOMS: atom_id res chain seq x y z
N MET A 1 -38.58 36.01 -15.62
CA MET A 1 -39.66 36.43 -14.70
C MET A 1 -40.49 35.21 -14.35
N ALA A 2 -41.00 35.13 -13.11
CA ALA A 2 -41.45 33.95 -12.34
C ALA A 2 -40.27 33.29 -11.59
N LEU A 3 -39.86 33.63 -10.35
CA LEU A 3 -40.49 34.11 -9.09
C LEU A 3 -41.21 33.03 -8.24
N PHE A 4 -40.76 32.93 -6.98
CA PHE A 4 -41.29 32.25 -5.77
C PHE A 4 -41.06 30.72 -5.65
N THR A 5 -40.68 30.09 -4.52
CA THR A 5 -40.47 30.54 -3.12
C THR A 5 -39.71 29.50 -2.26
N SER A 6 -39.06 30.02 -1.23
CA SER A 6 -38.49 29.37 -0.04
C SER A 6 -39.42 28.43 0.72
N LEU A 7 -38.87 27.33 1.26
CA LEU A 7 -39.18 26.88 2.62
C LEU A 7 -37.99 26.14 3.26
N SER A 8 -37.50 26.74 4.34
CA SER A 8 -36.49 26.25 5.28
C SER A 8 -37.19 25.47 6.40
N LEU A 9 -36.65 24.31 6.80
CA LEU A 9 -37.00 23.69 8.08
C LEU A 9 -35.71 23.28 8.81
N THR A 10 -35.36 24.08 9.81
CA THR A 10 -34.35 23.82 10.83
C THR A 10 -34.88 22.81 11.84
N ARG A 11 -34.11 21.75 12.14
CA ARG A 11 -34.19 21.05 13.44
C ARG A 11 -32.79 20.90 14.03
N THR A 12 -32.55 21.71 15.05
CA THR A 12 -31.49 21.59 16.03
C THR A 12 -31.86 20.52 17.07
N VAL A 13 -30.96 19.58 17.35
CA VAL A 13 -30.94 18.83 18.62
C VAL A 13 -29.49 18.73 19.08
N THR A 14 -29.23 19.32 20.25
CA THR A 14 -27.97 19.33 21.01
C THR A 14 -27.86 18.12 21.95
N PRO A 15 -26.67 17.85 22.52
CA PRO A 15 -26.25 16.50 22.93
C PRO A 15 -26.52 16.20 24.40
N THR A 16 -26.62 14.91 24.74
CA THR A 16 -26.62 14.40 26.11
C THR A 16 -25.33 13.64 26.42
N SER A 17 -24.63 14.14 27.43
CA SER A 17 -23.51 13.56 28.17
C SER A 17 -23.96 12.52 29.21
N LEU A 18 -23.12 11.54 29.53
CA LEU A 18 -22.86 10.92 30.86
C LEU A 18 -21.90 9.71 30.63
N SER A 19 -20.62 9.77 31.03
CA SER A 19 -20.06 9.52 32.39
C SER A 19 -19.79 8.03 32.70
N THR A 20 -18.50 7.69 32.60
CA THR A 20 -17.66 6.74 33.39
C THR A 20 -18.25 5.48 34.03
N SER A 21 -17.61 4.33 33.77
CA SER A 21 -17.09 3.45 34.83
C SER A 21 -16.03 2.49 34.28
N SER A 22 -14.79 2.65 34.73
CA SER A 22 -13.68 1.71 34.59
C SER A 22 -13.87 0.47 35.49
N ARG A 23 -13.63 -0.73 34.97
CA ARG A 23 -13.28 -1.91 35.79
C ARG A 23 -12.04 -2.58 35.21
N ILE A 24 -11.03 -2.62 36.07
CA ILE A 24 -9.74 -3.27 35.92
C ILE A 24 -9.95 -4.77 36.16
N PHE A 25 -9.50 -5.63 35.24
CA PHE A 25 -9.23 -7.04 35.53
C PHE A 25 -7.78 -7.32 35.16
N ASN A 26 -7.06 -7.79 36.17
CA ASN A 26 -5.64 -8.06 36.19
C ASN A 26 -5.50 -9.57 36.04
N ASP A 27 -4.77 -10.08 35.05
CA ASP A 27 -4.31 -11.47 35.06
C ASP A 27 -2.92 -11.59 34.45
N HIS A 28 -1.97 -11.89 35.33
CA HIS A 28 -0.57 -12.18 35.05
C HIS A 28 -0.40 -13.67 34.73
N VAL A 29 0.02 -13.99 33.50
CA VAL A 29 0.51 -15.33 33.16
C VAL A 29 2.04 -15.32 33.16
N LYS A 30 2.64 -15.94 34.19
CA LYS A 30 4.06 -16.32 34.25
C LYS A 30 4.18 -17.78 33.80
N LEU A 31 4.92 -18.05 32.73
CA LEU A 31 5.38 -19.40 32.38
C LEU A 31 6.89 -19.51 32.62
N ARG A 32 7.24 -20.58 33.35
CA ARG A 32 8.54 -20.86 33.94
C ARG A 32 9.52 -21.45 32.93
N SER A 33 10.79 -21.09 33.12
CA SER A 33 11.98 -21.76 32.62
C SER A 33 12.21 -23.11 33.33
N SER A 34 12.58 -24.16 32.57
CA SER A 34 13.12 -25.40 33.12
C SER A 34 14.48 -25.70 32.49
N SER A 35 15.51 -25.66 33.34
CA SER A 35 16.85 -26.18 33.11
C SER A 35 17.03 -27.40 34.01
N SER A 36 17.54 -28.52 33.49
CA SER A 36 18.06 -29.60 34.33
C SER A 36 19.20 -30.34 33.62
N SER A 37 20.41 -29.98 34.01
CA SER A 37 21.61 -30.79 33.97
C SER A 37 21.58 -31.79 35.13
N PHE A 38 21.95 -33.05 34.92
CA PHE A 38 22.40 -33.92 36.01
C PHE A 38 23.40 -34.98 35.52
N SER A 39 24.61 -34.89 36.08
CA SER A 39 25.68 -35.88 36.02
C SER A 39 25.44 -36.95 37.10
N GLY A 40 25.82 -38.20 36.86
CA GLY A 40 25.71 -39.24 37.90
C GLY A 40 26.36 -40.57 37.53
N CYS A 41 27.64 -40.71 37.84
CA CYS A 41 28.37 -41.96 37.91
C CYS A 41 28.08 -42.67 39.24
N ARG A 42 27.93 -44.01 39.24
CA ARG A 42 28.42 -44.92 40.30
C ARG A 42 28.34 -46.39 39.87
N GLN A 43 29.43 -47.10 40.14
CA GLN A 43 29.67 -48.55 39.96
C GLN A 43 29.00 -49.38 41.08
N LEU A 44 28.74 -50.67 40.80
CA LEU A 44 29.29 -51.87 41.49
C LEU A 44 28.52 -53.17 41.11
N PRO A 45 29.06 -54.39 41.34
CA PRO A 45 29.25 -55.41 40.30
C PRO A 45 28.45 -56.71 40.54
N LEU A 46 28.50 -57.67 39.60
CA LEU A 46 28.80 -59.09 39.92
C LEU A 46 28.97 -59.96 38.65
N SER A 47 29.69 -61.06 38.85
CA SER A 47 30.26 -62.10 37.98
C SER A 47 29.35 -62.86 37.00
N GLY A 48 29.95 -63.36 35.91
CA GLY A 48 29.52 -64.58 35.21
C GLY A 48 29.73 -64.59 33.68
N MET A 49 30.83 -65.17 33.21
CA MET A 49 31.06 -65.61 31.81
C MET A 49 30.46 -67.04 31.63
N PRO A 50 30.17 -67.58 30.41
CA PRO A 50 31.04 -67.46 29.22
C PRO A 50 30.42 -67.47 27.79
N LEU A 51 31.27 -67.01 26.86
CA LEU A 51 31.53 -67.45 25.47
C LEU A 51 30.36 -67.55 24.46
N PHE A 52 30.45 -66.80 23.35
CA PHE A 52 30.54 -67.32 21.98
C PHE A 52 31.05 -66.21 21.02
N GLY A 53 31.94 -66.59 20.09
CA GLY A 53 32.80 -65.68 19.32
C GLY A 53 32.09 -64.86 18.24
N HIS A 54 32.52 -63.60 18.10
CA HIS A 54 32.19 -62.72 16.99
C HIS A 54 33.37 -62.60 16.02
N CYS A 55 33.10 -62.85 14.74
CA CYS A 55 33.97 -62.50 13.62
C CYS A 55 33.85 -60.99 13.36
N GLU A 56 34.90 -60.22 13.65
CA GLU A 56 34.97 -58.80 13.29
C GLU A 56 35.27 -58.66 11.80
N LYS A 57 34.28 -58.20 11.02
CA LYS A 57 34.54 -57.61 9.71
C LYS A 57 34.83 -56.13 9.91
N GLN A 58 36.08 -55.73 9.64
CA GLN A 58 36.51 -54.34 9.70
C GLN A 58 35.88 -53.55 8.56
N PHE A 59 34.88 -52.71 8.86
CA PHE A 59 34.33 -51.75 7.91
C PHE A 59 35.22 -50.51 7.87
N VAL A 60 36.00 -50.36 6.80
CA VAL A 60 36.72 -49.11 6.52
C VAL A 60 35.77 -48.16 5.79
N VAL A 61 35.31 -47.11 6.48
CA VAL A 61 34.51 -46.03 5.87
C VAL A 61 35.47 -45.05 5.19
N TYR A 62 35.50 -45.04 3.86
CA TYR A 62 36.16 -43.98 3.10
C TYR A 62 35.26 -42.74 3.07
N ALA A 63 35.62 -41.70 3.82
CA ALA A 63 34.98 -40.39 3.72
C ALA A 63 35.37 -39.72 2.38
N LYS A 64 34.43 -39.64 1.44
CA LYS A 64 34.61 -38.86 0.20
C LYS A 64 34.58 -37.36 0.51
N ARG A 65 35.74 -36.73 0.24
CA ARG A 65 36.10 -35.31 0.01
C ARG A 65 35.19 -34.18 0.49
N LEU A 66 35.87 -33.22 1.12
CA LEU A 66 35.51 -31.87 1.60
C LEU A 66 34.74 -30.93 0.63
N SER A 67 34.37 -31.37 -0.59
CA SER A 67 33.77 -30.48 -1.60
C SER A 67 32.40 -29.94 -1.16
N GLY A 68 31.60 -30.76 -0.48
CA GLY A 68 30.29 -30.32 0.04
C GLY A 68 30.42 -29.34 1.21
N LEU A 69 31.46 -29.45 2.03
CA LEU A 69 31.70 -28.54 3.15
C LEU A 69 32.15 -27.18 2.65
N GLU A 70 33.06 -27.14 1.67
CA GLU A 70 33.55 -25.90 1.08
C GLU A 70 32.43 -25.15 0.33
N GLU A 71 31.58 -25.89 -0.39
CA GLU A 71 30.40 -25.33 -1.04
C GLU A 71 29.35 -24.84 -0.03
N ALA A 72 29.10 -25.58 1.04
CA ALA A 72 28.22 -25.14 2.13
C ALA A 72 28.76 -23.89 2.84
N LEU A 73 30.08 -23.79 3.05
CA LEU A 73 30.73 -22.61 3.62
C LEU A 73 30.68 -21.41 2.67
N ARG A 74 30.79 -21.62 1.36
CA ARG A 74 30.59 -20.59 0.33
C ARG A 74 29.15 -20.07 0.34
N MET A 75 28.16 -20.98 0.32
CA MET A 75 26.74 -20.62 0.44
C MET A 75 26.42 -19.91 1.76
N LYS A 76 27.04 -20.33 2.87
CA LYS A 76 26.89 -19.68 4.17
C LYS A 76 27.50 -18.28 4.16
N ARG A 77 28.71 -18.09 3.64
CA ARG A 77 29.32 -16.76 3.45
C ARG A 77 28.49 -15.86 2.53
N GLU A 78 27.96 -16.39 1.43
CA GLU A 78 27.07 -15.64 0.53
C GLU A 78 25.78 -15.22 1.24
N ARG A 79 25.21 -16.10 2.07
CA ARG A 79 24.04 -15.79 2.91
C ARG A 79 24.36 -14.81 4.03
N GLU A 80 25.56 -14.86 4.62
CA GLU A 80 26.02 -13.93 5.66
C GLU A 80 26.34 -12.56 5.08
N LEU A 81 26.97 -12.50 3.89
CA LEU A 81 27.16 -11.28 3.11
C LEU A 81 25.82 -10.66 2.72
N LYS A 82 24.86 -11.47 2.26
CA LYS A 82 23.47 -11.04 2.00
C LYS A 82 22.72 -10.67 3.28
N GLY A 83 23.00 -11.35 4.40
CA GLY A 83 22.35 -11.17 5.71
C GLY A 83 22.89 -9.99 6.52
N SER A 84 24.04 -9.43 6.14
CA SER A 84 24.57 -8.19 6.73
C SER A 84 23.80 -6.93 6.30
N ASN A 85 23.03 -7.01 5.22
CA ASN A 85 21.96 -6.06 4.94
C ASN A 85 20.77 -6.39 5.84
N SER A 86 20.90 -6.05 7.12
CA SER A 86 19.73 -5.73 7.95
C SER A 86 18.88 -4.79 7.11
N THR A 87 17.79 -5.30 6.54
CA THR A 87 16.79 -4.48 5.87
C THR A 87 16.26 -3.57 6.97
N LYS A 88 16.84 -2.37 7.08
CA LYS A 88 16.34 -1.34 7.97
C LYS A 88 14.88 -1.15 7.58
N ARG A 89 13.98 -1.73 8.37
CA ARG A 89 12.54 -1.61 8.12
C ARG A 89 12.25 -0.12 8.11
N ARG A 90 11.65 0.36 7.02
CA ARG A 90 11.23 1.76 6.91
C ARG A 90 10.32 2.05 8.09
N ALA A 91 10.43 3.27 8.63
CA ALA A 91 9.47 3.72 9.61
C ALA A 91 8.07 3.68 8.97
N PRO A 92 7.02 3.29 9.73
CA PRO A 92 5.66 3.31 9.22
C PRO A 92 5.29 4.68 8.67
N LEU A 93 4.52 4.69 7.58
CA LEU A 93 3.99 5.91 6.99
C LEU A 93 3.18 6.71 8.01
N LYS A 94 3.38 8.02 7.99
CA LYS A 94 2.62 8.99 8.77
C LYS A 94 1.99 9.99 7.83
N ARG A 95 0.74 10.35 8.12
CA ARG A 95 0.02 11.41 7.41
C ARG A 95 0.71 12.76 7.62
N GLY A 96 0.95 13.48 6.53
CA GLY A 96 1.41 14.86 6.52
C GLY A 96 0.28 15.88 6.72
N ARG A 97 0.60 17.16 6.54
CA ARG A 97 -0.40 18.24 6.54
C ARG A 97 -1.10 18.26 5.18
N VAL A 98 -2.43 18.22 5.18
CA VAL A 98 -3.26 18.36 3.98
C VAL A 98 -3.57 19.85 3.77
N SER A 99 -3.26 20.39 2.59
CA SER A 99 -3.61 21.78 2.23
C SER A 99 -5.11 21.91 1.88
N PRO A 100 -5.66 23.13 1.82
CA PRO A 100 -7.04 23.35 1.41
C PRO A 100 -7.39 22.75 0.03
N LYS A 101 -8.68 22.59 -0.24
CA LYS A 101 -9.18 22.12 -1.55
C LYS A 101 -8.82 23.14 -2.63
N LEU A 102 -8.39 22.64 -3.78
CA LEU A 102 -8.13 23.46 -4.97
C LEU A 102 -9.45 23.87 -5.63
N LEU A 103 -9.45 25.05 -6.27
CA LEU A 103 -10.64 25.63 -6.88
C LEU A 103 -10.82 25.13 -8.31
N VAL A 104 -12.04 24.76 -8.66
CA VAL A 104 -12.42 24.43 -10.04
C VAL A 104 -13.20 25.60 -10.65
N PRO A 105 -12.78 26.14 -11.80
CA PRO A 105 -13.51 27.21 -12.50
C PRO A 105 -14.96 26.84 -12.82
N ASP A 106 -15.87 27.81 -12.77
CA ASP A 106 -17.31 27.56 -12.93
C ASP A 106 -17.74 27.10 -14.33
N HIS A 107 -16.92 27.35 -15.36
CA HIS A 107 -17.19 26.89 -16.71
C HIS A 107 -16.90 25.40 -16.91
N ILE A 108 -16.18 24.76 -15.98
CA ILE A 108 -15.91 23.32 -16.02
C ILE A 108 -17.17 22.58 -15.58
N MET A 109 -17.62 21.65 -16.40
CA MET A 109 -18.77 20.81 -16.06
C MET A 109 -18.45 19.92 -14.85
N LYS A 110 -19.26 20.04 -13.80
CA LYS A 110 -19.08 19.31 -12.53
C LYS A 110 -19.94 18.03 -12.55
N PRO A 111 -19.44 16.90 -12.04
CA PRO A 111 -20.24 15.69 -11.87
C PRO A 111 -21.34 15.87 -10.79
N PRO A 112 -22.39 15.04 -10.79
CA PRO A 112 -23.61 15.26 -10.00
C PRO A 112 -23.42 15.20 -8.47
N TYR A 113 -22.33 14.59 -7.99
CA TYR A 113 -22.02 14.53 -6.54
C TYR A 113 -21.35 15.79 -6.00
N VAL A 114 -20.96 16.74 -6.85
CA VAL A 114 -20.27 17.95 -6.40
C VAL A 114 -21.28 18.90 -5.75
N GLY A 115 -21.09 19.17 -4.46
CA GLY A 115 -21.98 20.02 -3.68
C GLY A 115 -23.12 19.28 -2.97
N THR A 116 -23.17 17.94 -3.08
CA THR A 116 -24.14 17.10 -2.36
C THR A 116 -23.46 16.38 -1.19
N SER A 117 -24.26 16.01 -0.18
CA SER A 117 -23.84 15.07 0.88
C SER A 117 -24.02 13.60 0.47
N GLU A 118 -24.89 13.37 -0.52
CA GLU A 118 -25.26 12.03 -0.96
C GLU A 118 -24.26 11.51 -2.00
N LEU A 119 -23.92 10.22 -1.88
CA LEU A 119 -23.18 9.50 -2.89
C LEU A 119 -24.12 9.10 -4.04
N PRO A 120 -23.63 9.04 -5.30
CA PRO A 120 -24.41 8.50 -6.40
C PRO A 120 -24.87 7.07 -6.12
N GLU A 121 -26.12 6.75 -6.46
CA GLU A 121 -26.63 5.38 -6.36
C GLU A 121 -25.88 4.46 -7.34
N ILE A 122 -25.47 3.30 -6.84
CA ILE A 122 -24.89 2.26 -7.70
C ILE A 122 -26.06 1.50 -8.33
N GLY A 123 -26.30 1.77 -9.61
CA GLY A 123 -27.32 1.06 -10.39
C GLY A 123 -26.98 -0.42 -10.54
N ASN A 124 -28.00 -1.27 -10.50
CA ASN A 124 -27.86 -2.72 -10.74
C ASN A 124 -27.81 -3.08 -12.24
N GLU A 125 -28.06 -2.11 -13.12
CA GLU A 125 -28.16 -2.31 -14.55
C GLU A 125 -26.83 -2.03 -15.26
N HIS A 126 -26.52 -2.84 -16.27
CA HIS A 126 -25.36 -2.60 -17.13
C HIS A 126 -25.65 -1.43 -18.07
N GLN A 127 -24.78 -0.42 -18.07
CA GLN A 127 -24.86 0.67 -19.03
C GLN A 127 -24.34 0.21 -20.40
N ILE A 128 -25.20 0.26 -21.41
CA ILE A 128 -24.83 0.01 -22.81
C ILE A 128 -24.81 1.36 -23.52
N HIS A 129 -23.62 1.80 -23.95
CA HIS A 129 -23.44 3.08 -24.62
C HIS A 129 -23.56 2.95 -26.14
N ASP A 130 -24.07 4.00 -26.77
CA ASP A 130 -24.06 4.15 -28.22
C ASP A 130 -22.68 4.62 -28.72
N ALA A 131 -22.56 4.85 -30.02
CA ALA A 131 -21.30 5.28 -30.63
C ALA A 131 -20.78 6.61 -30.06
N GLU A 132 -21.68 7.55 -29.73
CA GLU A 132 -21.31 8.83 -29.16
C GLU A 132 -20.79 8.68 -27.73
N GLY A 133 -21.49 7.91 -26.89
CA GLY A 133 -21.07 7.60 -25.53
C GLY A 133 -19.71 6.91 -25.50
N ILE A 134 -19.49 5.91 -26.38
CA ILE A 134 -18.19 5.25 -26.53
C ILE A 134 -17.09 6.24 -26.94
N SER A 135 -17.38 7.19 -27.85
CA SER A 135 -16.42 8.22 -28.24
C SER A 135 -16.06 9.15 -27.08
N ARG A 136 -17.04 9.55 -26.26
CA ARG A 136 -16.81 10.41 -25.08
C ARG A 136 -16.04 9.67 -23.98
N MET A 137 -16.34 8.39 -23.75
CA MET A 137 -15.56 7.53 -22.85
C MET A 137 -14.10 7.41 -23.30
N ARG A 138 -13.86 7.20 -24.60
CA ARG A 138 -12.51 7.14 -25.15
C ARG A 138 -11.74 8.44 -24.90
N ALA A 139 -12.37 9.60 -25.17
CA ALA A 139 -11.75 10.89 -24.91
C ALA A 139 -11.41 11.11 -23.43
N ALA A 140 -12.30 10.72 -22.51
CA ALA A 140 -12.05 10.80 -21.06
C ALA A 140 -10.90 9.86 -20.63
N GLY A 141 -10.89 8.62 -21.12
CA GLY A 141 -9.82 7.65 -20.83
C GLY A 141 -8.46 8.09 -21.38
N GLU A 142 -8.41 8.62 -22.61
CA GLU A 142 -7.19 9.18 -23.20
C GLU A 142 -6.65 10.36 -22.39
N LEU A 143 -7.53 11.25 -21.90
CA LEU A 143 -7.12 12.35 -21.04
C LEU A 143 -6.55 11.83 -19.71
N ALA A 144 -7.23 10.88 -19.06
CA ALA A 144 -6.76 10.29 -17.80
C ALA A 144 -5.36 9.65 -17.97
N ALA A 145 -5.15 8.92 -19.07
CA ALA A 145 -3.85 8.33 -19.40
C ALA A 145 -2.75 9.39 -19.58
N ARG A 146 -3.01 10.47 -20.33
CA ARG A 146 -2.05 11.58 -20.50
C ARG A 146 -1.70 12.25 -19.16
N VAL A 147 -2.70 12.47 -18.32
CA VAL A 147 -2.51 13.06 -16.99
C VAL A 147 -1.69 12.14 -16.10
N LEU A 148 -1.93 10.82 -16.13
CA LEU A 148 -1.16 9.84 -15.38
C LEU A 148 0.32 9.77 -15.85
N GLU A 149 0.56 9.83 -17.16
CA GLU A 149 1.92 9.90 -17.71
C GLU A 149 2.64 11.15 -17.23
N TYR A 150 1.99 12.32 -17.30
CA TYR A 150 2.53 13.57 -16.78
C TYR A 150 2.82 13.49 -15.28
N ALA A 151 1.88 13.01 -14.47
CA ALA A 151 2.06 12.84 -13.03
C ALA A 151 3.29 11.97 -12.71
N GLY A 152 3.49 10.89 -13.49
CA GLY A 152 4.66 10.03 -13.40
C GLY A 152 6.00 10.76 -13.59
N THR A 153 6.06 11.79 -14.45
CA THR A 153 7.29 12.58 -14.66
C THR A 153 7.69 13.41 -13.44
N LEU A 154 6.75 13.67 -12.53
CA LEU A 154 6.97 14.46 -11.31
C LEU A 154 7.53 13.61 -10.17
N VAL A 155 7.47 12.27 -10.28
CA VAL A 155 7.88 11.35 -9.22
C VAL A 155 9.40 11.34 -9.08
N ARG A 156 9.87 12.04 -8.05
CA ARG A 156 11.29 12.07 -7.66
C ARG A 156 11.43 12.38 -6.16
N PRO A 157 12.59 12.06 -5.54
CA PRO A 157 12.82 12.39 -4.14
C PRO A 157 12.60 13.88 -3.84
N SER A 158 12.16 14.16 -2.62
CA SER A 158 11.84 15.49 -2.10
C SER A 158 10.60 16.18 -2.66
N VAL A 159 9.98 15.68 -3.74
CA VAL A 159 8.66 16.16 -4.18
C VAL A 159 7.58 15.65 -3.22
N THR A 160 6.68 16.53 -2.82
CA THR A 160 5.51 16.18 -2.00
C THR A 160 4.39 15.60 -2.84
N THR A 161 3.56 14.76 -2.23
CA THR A 161 2.35 14.27 -2.91
C THR A 161 1.37 15.41 -3.20
N ASN A 162 1.35 16.47 -2.38
CA ASN A 162 0.57 17.67 -2.65
C ASN A 162 1.04 18.45 -3.89
N GLU A 163 2.34 18.55 -4.16
CA GLU A 163 2.84 19.17 -5.41
C GLU A 163 2.40 18.37 -6.64
N ILE A 164 2.35 17.03 -6.54
CA ILE A 164 1.81 16.18 -7.61
C ILE A 164 0.31 16.45 -7.82
N ASP A 165 -0.46 16.56 -6.74
CA ASP A 165 -1.89 16.91 -6.79
C ASP A 165 -2.15 18.26 -7.45
N GLU A 166 -1.38 19.30 -7.10
CA GLU A 166 -1.50 20.64 -7.68
C GLU A 166 -1.22 20.63 -9.20
N ALA A 167 -0.18 19.94 -9.63
CA ALA A 167 0.17 19.82 -11.04
C ALA A 167 -0.87 19.01 -11.84
N VAL A 168 -1.33 17.89 -11.27
CA VAL A 168 -2.39 17.05 -11.87
C VAL A 168 -3.70 17.82 -11.96
N HIS A 169 -4.09 18.53 -10.89
CA HIS A 169 -5.27 19.39 -10.87
C HIS A 169 -5.20 20.41 -12.00
N GLN A 170 -4.10 21.15 -12.12
CA GLN A 170 -3.96 22.19 -13.14
C GLN A 170 -4.08 21.61 -14.56
N MET A 171 -3.40 20.49 -14.85
CA MET A 171 -3.48 19.85 -16.17
C MET A 171 -4.91 19.41 -16.52
N ILE A 172 -5.67 18.91 -15.54
CA ILE A 172 -7.07 18.50 -15.72
C ILE A 172 -7.94 19.73 -16.02
N ILE A 173 -7.76 20.82 -15.28
CA ILE A 173 -8.48 22.09 -15.50
C ILE A 173 -8.16 22.68 -16.88
N ASP A 174 -6.88 22.71 -17.27
CA ASP A 174 -6.45 23.23 -18.57
C ASP A 174 -7.02 22.41 -19.74
N ALA A 175 -7.31 21.12 -19.51
CA ALA A 175 -7.98 20.25 -20.46
C ALA A 175 -9.51 20.39 -20.49
N GLY A 176 -10.10 21.29 -19.70
CA GLY A 176 -11.54 21.51 -19.63
C GLY A 176 -12.29 20.39 -18.91
N ALA A 177 -11.61 19.60 -18.07
CA ALA A 177 -12.18 18.48 -17.34
C ALA A 177 -12.23 18.75 -15.83
N TYR A 178 -13.03 17.95 -15.11
CA TYR A 178 -13.13 17.99 -13.66
C TYR A 178 -12.31 16.84 -13.03
N PRO A 179 -11.51 17.07 -11.96
CA PRO A 179 -10.81 16.00 -11.26
C PRO A 179 -11.79 15.21 -10.39
N SER A 180 -12.22 14.04 -10.85
CA SER A 180 -13.34 13.29 -10.25
C SER A 180 -13.19 13.00 -8.75
N PRO A 181 -12.00 12.66 -8.20
CA PRO A 181 -11.87 12.43 -6.77
C PRO A 181 -12.24 13.66 -5.93
N LEU A 182 -12.12 14.88 -6.47
CA LEU A 182 -12.33 16.10 -5.72
C LEU A 182 -13.81 16.22 -5.30
N GLY A 183 -14.05 16.14 -3.99
CA GLY A 183 -15.39 16.23 -3.40
C GLY A 183 -16.17 14.91 -3.40
N TYR A 184 -15.73 13.87 -4.11
CA TYR A 184 -16.40 12.57 -4.12
C TYR A 184 -16.36 11.94 -2.73
N GLY A 185 -17.53 11.72 -2.11
CA GLY A 185 -17.61 11.22 -0.73
C GLY A 185 -16.87 12.08 0.31
N GLY A 186 -16.67 13.37 0.02
CA GLY A 186 -15.89 14.27 0.86
C GLY A 186 -14.38 14.20 0.66
N PHE A 187 -13.86 13.43 -0.31
CA PHE A 187 -12.43 13.34 -0.60
C PHE A 187 -11.84 14.73 -0.95
N PRO A 188 -10.70 15.13 -0.35
CA PRO A 188 -10.29 16.54 -0.35
C PRO A 188 -9.37 16.94 -1.50
N LYS A 189 -8.96 16.00 -2.36
CA LYS A 189 -7.89 16.18 -3.35
C LYS A 189 -8.30 15.71 -4.74
N SER A 190 -7.51 16.04 -5.74
CA SER A 190 -7.81 15.85 -7.16
C SER A 190 -7.34 14.50 -7.69
N VAL A 191 -6.42 13.86 -6.99
CA VAL A 191 -5.78 12.59 -7.34
C VAL A 191 -5.51 11.78 -6.06
N CYS A 192 -5.42 10.45 -6.16
CA CYS A 192 -4.92 9.65 -5.03
C CYS A 192 -3.43 9.37 -5.20
N THR A 193 -2.67 9.46 -4.11
CA THR A 193 -1.23 9.17 -4.06
C THR A 193 -0.93 8.18 -2.95
N SER A 194 -0.76 6.91 -3.29
CA SER A 194 -0.64 5.80 -2.34
C SER A 194 0.81 5.31 -2.31
N VAL A 195 1.56 5.75 -1.30
CA VAL A 195 2.99 5.44 -1.16
C VAL A 195 3.18 4.13 -0.38
N ASN A 196 4.12 3.29 -0.79
CA ASN A 196 4.56 2.06 -0.10
C ASN A 196 3.40 1.18 0.44
N GLU A 197 3.20 1.11 1.77
CA GLU A 197 2.16 0.29 2.40
C GLU A 197 0.74 0.86 2.31
N CYS A 198 0.58 2.09 1.81
CA CYS A 198 -0.72 2.65 1.48
C CYS A 198 -1.26 1.95 0.22
N MET A 199 -2.29 1.12 0.38
CA MET A 199 -2.83 0.30 -0.71
C MET A 199 -3.55 1.13 -1.77
N CYS A 200 -4.45 2.01 -1.36
CA CYS A 200 -5.26 2.85 -2.24
C CYS A 200 -5.75 4.10 -1.49
N HIS A 201 -6.30 5.06 -2.26
CA HIS A 201 -6.94 6.28 -1.75
C HIS A 201 -6.06 7.11 -0.79
N GLY A 202 -4.73 7.05 -0.97
CA GLY A 202 -3.82 7.93 -0.24
C GLY A 202 -4.12 9.40 -0.55
N ILE A 203 -4.32 10.22 0.48
CA ILE A 203 -4.63 11.65 0.33
C ILE A 203 -3.31 12.41 0.12
N PRO A 204 -3.14 13.15 -0.99
CA PRO A 204 -2.03 14.07 -1.17
C PRO A 204 -1.84 15.03 0.01
N ASP A 205 -0.61 15.11 0.52
CA ASP A 205 -0.26 15.89 1.70
C ASP A 205 1.19 16.40 1.63
N SER A 206 1.66 17.02 2.71
CA SER A 206 3.00 17.61 2.80
C SER A 206 4.14 16.58 2.89
N ARG A 207 3.88 15.27 2.77
CA ARG A 207 4.92 14.24 2.81
C ARG A 207 5.76 14.29 1.55
N GLN A 208 7.05 14.49 1.72
CA GLN A 208 8.03 14.34 0.64
C GLN A 208 8.30 12.86 0.33
N LEU A 209 8.33 12.53 -0.95
CA LEU A 209 8.83 11.25 -1.46
C LEU A 209 10.28 11.05 -1.07
N GLN A 210 10.62 9.82 -0.70
CA GLN A 210 11.97 9.42 -0.30
C GLN A 210 12.62 8.57 -1.39
N ASP A 211 13.96 8.56 -1.41
CA ASP A 211 14.69 7.67 -2.30
C ASP A 211 14.35 6.20 -2.03
N GLY A 212 13.99 5.50 -3.10
CA GLY A 212 13.53 4.12 -3.09
C GLY A 212 12.06 3.92 -2.72
N ASP A 213 11.25 4.97 -2.56
CA ASP A 213 9.78 4.83 -2.43
C ASP A 213 9.17 4.24 -3.72
N ILE A 214 8.03 3.58 -3.58
CA ILE A 214 7.09 3.38 -4.68
C ILE A 214 5.82 4.15 -4.38
N ILE A 215 5.19 4.68 -5.42
CA ILE A 215 3.97 5.46 -5.32
C ILE A 215 3.00 5.05 -6.42
N ASN A 216 1.81 4.59 -6.04
CA ASN A 216 0.68 4.49 -6.95
C ASN A 216 0.02 5.87 -7.07
N ILE A 217 -0.19 6.33 -8.30
CA ILE A 217 -0.96 7.53 -8.60
C ILE A 217 -2.22 7.06 -9.34
N ASP A 218 -3.37 7.45 -8.82
CA ASP A 218 -4.69 7.07 -9.35
C ASP A 218 -5.42 8.32 -9.85
N VAL A 219 -5.63 8.37 -11.15
CA VAL A 219 -6.14 9.52 -11.89
C VAL A 219 -7.51 9.20 -12.45
N THR A 220 -8.51 9.97 -12.01
CA THR A 220 -9.85 9.92 -12.58
C THR A 220 -10.30 11.31 -13.04
N VAL A 221 -10.63 11.47 -14.32
CA VAL A 221 -11.12 12.75 -14.89
C VAL A 221 -12.57 12.63 -15.28
N TYR A 222 -13.32 13.73 -15.23
CA TYR A 222 -14.69 13.83 -15.73
C TYR A 222 -14.73 14.82 -16.88
N LEU A 223 -15.03 14.31 -18.08
CA LEU A 223 -15.02 15.04 -19.33
C LEU A 223 -16.26 14.68 -20.15
N ASN A 224 -17.00 15.68 -20.64
CA ASN A 224 -18.15 15.50 -21.54
C ASN A 224 -19.23 14.52 -21.03
N GLY A 225 -19.35 14.36 -19.71
CA GLY A 225 -20.36 13.54 -19.06
C GLY A 225 -19.84 12.18 -18.58
N TYR A 226 -18.57 11.88 -18.85
CA TYR A 226 -17.98 10.55 -18.65
C TYR A 226 -16.73 10.62 -17.79
N HIS A 227 -16.53 9.57 -16.99
CA HIS A 227 -15.31 9.37 -16.23
C HIS A 227 -14.29 8.57 -17.05
N GLY A 228 -13.03 9.01 -17.03
CA GLY A 228 -11.88 8.22 -17.47
C GLY A 228 -11.02 7.93 -16.24
N ASP A 229 -10.68 6.67 -16.01
CA ASP A 229 -10.02 6.20 -14.79
C ASP A 229 -8.81 5.32 -15.10
N THR A 230 -7.67 5.61 -14.47
CA THR A 230 -6.45 4.82 -14.63
C THR A 230 -5.45 5.09 -13.50
N SER A 231 -4.66 4.08 -13.15
CA SER A 231 -3.60 4.22 -12.15
C SER A 231 -2.33 3.48 -12.55
N LYS A 232 -1.19 3.96 -12.02
CA LYS A 232 0.10 3.30 -12.17
C LYS A 232 1.00 3.51 -10.97
N THR A 233 1.79 2.49 -10.65
CA THR A 233 2.83 2.53 -9.62
C THR A 233 4.15 2.96 -10.24
N PHE A 234 4.71 4.05 -9.74
CA PHE A 234 5.97 4.64 -10.16
C PHE A 234 7.07 4.37 -9.14
N LEU A 235 8.31 4.31 -9.64
CA LEU A 235 9.52 4.14 -8.85
C LEU A 235 10.11 5.51 -8.53
N CYS A 236 10.34 5.81 -7.25
CA CYS A 236 10.97 7.06 -6.83
C CYS A 236 12.46 6.86 -6.55
N GLY A 237 13.31 7.34 -7.44
CA GLY A 237 14.77 7.22 -7.31
C GLY A 237 15.26 5.76 -7.34
N ASN A 238 16.17 5.41 -6.44
CA ASN A 238 16.85 4.11 -6.41
C ASN A 238 16.05 3.06 -5.62
N VAL A 239 15.02 2.51 -6.25
CA VAL A 239 14.22 1.43 -5.68
C VAL A 239 14.98 0.10 -5.68
N SER A 240 14.83 -0.68 -4.60
CA SER A 240 15.48 -1.99 -4.47
C SER A 240 14.92 -3.00 -5.48
N GLU A 241 15.77 -3.95 -5.89
CA GLU A 241 15.40 -4.95 -6.91
C GLU A 241 14.15 -5.78 -6.54
N PRO A 242 13.96 -6.26 -5.29
CA PRO A 242 12.75 -6.97 -4.92
C PRO A 242 11.47 -6.13 -5.08
N VAL A 243 11.55 -4.82 -4.82
CA VAL A 243 10.41 -3.91 -4.97
C VAL A 243 10.15 -3.59 -6.44
N LYS A 244 11.19 -3.45 -7.27
CA LYS A 244 11.04 -3.34 -8.74
C LYS A 244 10.34 -4.57 -9.32
N GLN A 245 10.72 -5.76 -8.87
CA GLN A 245 10.09 -7.02 -9.27
C GLN A 245 8.62 -7.07 -8.84
N LEU A 246 8.30 -6.65 -7.61
CA LEU A 246 6.91 -6.52 -7.16
C LEU A 246 6.09 -5.63 -8.10
N VAL A 247 6.60 -4.45 -8.45
CA VAL A 247 5.91 -3.53 -9.37
C VAL A 247 5.72 -4.18 -10.74
N LYS A 248 6.77 -4.81 -11.29
CA LYS A 248 6.74 -5.49 -12.59
C LYS A 248 5.68 -6.58 -12.67
N LEU A 249 5.50 -7.37 -11.60
CA LEU A 249 4.50 -8.44 -11.53
C LEU A 249 3.06 -7.95 -11.69
N PHE A 250 2.75 -6.69 -11.36
CA PHE A 250 1.41 -6.14 -11.56
C PHE A 250 1.10 -5.80 -13.03
N TYR A 251 2.12 -5.67 -13.88
CA TYR A 251 1.98 -5.24 -15.28
C TYR A 251 2.29 -6.35 -16.30
N ASP A 252 3.07 -7.37 -15.92
CA ASP A 252 3.30 -8.53 -16.77
C ASP A 252 2.04 -9.41 -16.78
N ARG A 253 1.18 -9.24 -17.79
CA ARG A 253 0.11 -10.18 -18.15
C ARG A 253 0.31 -10.69 -19.57
#